data_AF-A0A420VTA7-F1
#
_entry.id   AF-A0A420VTA7-F1
#
_cell.length_a   1.000
_cell.length_b   1.000
_cell.length_c   1.000
_cell.angle_alpha   90.00
_cell.angle_beta   90.00
_cell.angle_gamma   90.00
#
_symmetry.space_group_name_H-M   'P 1'
#
loop_
_entity.id
_entity.type
_entity.pdbx_description
1 polymer ?
#
loop_
_entity_poly.entity_id
_entity_poly.type
_entity_poly.pdbx_seq_one_letter_code
_entity_poly.pdbx_strand_id
1 'polypeptide(L)'
;MLSFSLFAQENPAATENIAVLRKFVHRLNDPDLATDIILSQDILTAKNLDEDQQEYLLASIDEIRINVQSKDIRQLEYINFIAAGRKETYDIDLEGIDPQQVYFVRYLKRFVFAAVIRDKKIASFTLVSKGNNKAHFVFY
;
A
#
# COMPACT_ATOMS: atom_id res chain seq x y z
N MET A 1 -20.30 11.30 38.88
CA MET A 1 -20.36 11.11 37.42
C MET A 1 -19.09 10.40 37.00
N LEU A 2 -19.21 9.14 36.56
CA LEU A 2 -18.09 8.35 36.06
C LEU A 2 -17.88 8.70 34.58
N SER A 3 -16.85 9.50 34.28
CA SER A 3 -16.36 9.69 32.92
C SER A 3 -15.38 8.57 32.61
N PHE A 4 -15.84 7.55 31.92
CA PHE A 4 -14.94 6.60 31.27
C PHE A 4 -14.41 7.27 30.00
N SER A 5 -13.18 7.77 30.06
CA SER A 5 -12.42 8.09 28.86
C SER A 5 -12.24 6.81 28.06
N LEU A 6 -12.93 6.73 26.92
CA LEU A 6 -12.73 5.69 25.93
C LEU A 6 -11.30 5.82 25.42
N PHE A 7 -10.39 4.97 25.92
CA PHE A 7 -9.12 4.75 25.24
C PHE A 7 -9.47 4.18 23.86
N ALA A 8 -9.18 4.94 22.80
CA ALA A 8 -9.17 4.41 21.46
C ALA A 8 -8.19 3.24 21.45
N GLN A 9 -8.70 2.03 21.41
CA GLN A 9 -7.89 0.82 21.30
C GLN A 9 -7.20 0.89 19.94
N GLU A 10 -5.92 1.28 19.91
CA GLU A 10 -5.10 1.16 18.71
C GLU A 10 -5.12 -0.31 18.31
N ASN A 11 -5.67 -0.61 17.14
CA ASN A 11 -5.76 -1.97 16.63
C ASN A 11 -4.34 -2.48 16.34
N PRO A 12 -3.80 -3.46 17.09
CA PRO A 12 -2.41 -3.88 16.96
C PRO A 12 -2.08 -4.38 15.53
N ALA A 13 -3.05 -4.99 14.85
CA ALA A 13 -2.88 -5.45 13.47
C ALA A 13 -2.70 -4.29 12.48
N ALA A 14 -3.37 -3.15 12.71
CA ALA A 14 -3.18 -1.96 11.90
C ALA A 14 -1.76 -1.39 12.08
N THR A 15 -1.23 -1.42 13.30
CA THR A 15 0.15 -1.00 13.60
C THR A 15 1.18 -1.89 12.92
N GLU A 16 0.99 -3.22 12.94
CA GLU A 16 1.87 -4.16 12.23
C GLU A 16 1.85 -3.95 10.71
N ASN A 17 0.66 -3.80 10.12
CA ASN A 17 0.52 -3.59 8.67
C ASN A 17 1.10 -2.24 8.21
N ILE A 18 0.96 -1.18 9.02
CA ILE A 18 1.64 0.10 8.77
C ILE A 18 3.16 -0.08 8.80
N ALA A 19 3.70 -0.91 9.70
CA ALA A 19 5.13 -1.19 9.72
C ALA A 19 5.61 -1.93 8.45
N VAL A 20 4.82 -2.89 7.94
CA VAL A 20 5.07 -3.55 6.65
C VAL A 20 5.10 -2.53 5.51
N LEU A 21 4.10 -1.65 5.44
CA LEU A 21 4.01 -0.63 4.39
C LEU A 21 5.16 0.38 4.46
N ARG A 22 5.56 0.79 5.68
CA ARG A 22 6.70 1.70 5.89
C ARG A 22 8.00 1.06 5.43
N LYS A 23 8.22 -0.21 5.76
CA LYS A 23 9.39 -0.98 5.32
C LYS A 23 9.45 -1.08 3.79
N PHE A 24 8.32 -1.37 3.15
CA PHE A 24 8.21 -1.41 1.70
C PHE A 24 8.55 -0.04 1.07
N VAL A 25 7.99 1.06 1.60
CA VAL A 25 8.31 2.43 1.13
C VAL A 25 9.79 2.77 1.30
N HIS A 26 10.43 2.37 2.40
CA HIS A 26 11.87 2.58 2.58
C HIS A 26 12.70 1.88 1.50
N ARG A 27 12.33 0.65 1.13
CA ARG A 27 12.99 -0.11 0.06
C ARG A 27 12.74 0.48 -1.32
N LEU A 28 11.51 0.93 -1.59
CA LEU A 28 11.20 1.66 -2.82
C LEU A 28 12.05 2.92 -2.95
N ASN A 29 12.29 3.64 -1.85
CA ASN A 29 13.09 4.86 -1.82
C ASN A 29 14.61 4.62 -1.82
N ASP A 30 15.08 3.38 -1.71
CA ASP A 30 16.50 3.04 -1.79
C ASP A 30 16.91 2.93 -3.28
N PRO A 31 17.73 3.86 -3.81
CA PRO A 31 18.15 3.83 -5.21
C PRO A 31 19.14 2.70 -5.53
N ASP A 32 19.80 2.13 -4.51
CA ASP A 32 20.83 1.11 -4.67
C ASP A 32 20.26 -0.31 -4.55
N LEU A 33 19.02 -0.45 -4.07
CA LEU A 33 18.35 -1.74 -3.94
C LEU A 33 17.75 -2.19 -5.28
N ALA A 34 18.09 -3.38 -5.74
CA ALA A 34 17.51 -3.93 -6.97
C ALA A 34 16.00 -4.26 -6.81
N THR A 35 15.24 -4.07 -7.89
CA THR A 35 13.77 -4.20 -7.88
C THR A 35 13.31 -5.65 -7.65
N ASP A 36 14.08 -6.64 -8.13
CA ASP A 36 13.87 -8.07 -7.89
C ASP A 36 14.03 -8.45 -6.40
N ILE A 37 14.87 -7.73 -5.65
CA ILE A 37 14.97 -7.88 -4.19
C ILE A 37 13.68 -7.40 -3.52
N ILE A 38 13.10 -6.30 -3.97
CA ILE A 38 11.81 -5.81 -3.46
C ILE A 38 10.71 -6.83 -3.76
N LEU A 39 10.63 -7.32 -5.00
CA LEU A 39 9.69 -8.35 -5.41
C LEU A 39 9.76 -9.56 -4.46
N SER A 40 10.94 -10.13 -4.28
CA SER A 40 11.11 -11.35 -3.46
C SER A 40 10.82 -11.13 -1.97
N GLN A 41 11.21 -9.98 -1.41
CA GLN A 41 11.16 -9.74 0.03
C GLN A 41 9.83 -9.15 0.52
N ASP A 42 9.19 -8.29 -0.27
CA ASP A 42 8.04 -7.51 0.15
C ASP A 42 6.73 -7.99 -0.44
N ILE A 43 6.76 -8.54 -1.66
CA ILE A 43 5.55 -8.91 -2.39
C ILE A 43 5.19 -10.37 -2.08
N LEU A 44 3.89 -10.61 -1.93
CA LEU A 44 3.29 -11.93 -1.89
C LEU A 44 2.89 -12.30 -3.32
N THR A 45 3.47 -13.37 -3.85
CA THR A 45 3.20 -13.87 -5.20
C THR A 45 2.68 -15.30 -5.13
N ALA A 46 1.91 -15.72 -6.14
CA ALA A 46 1.58 -17.12 -6.33
C ALA A 46 2.83 -17.98 -6.52
N LYS A 47 2.77 -19.26 -6.10
CA LYS A 47 3.90 -20.20 -6.20
C LYS A 47 4.42 -20.43 -7.63
N ASN A 48 3.57 -20.18 -8.64
CA ASN A 48 3.86 -20.46 -10.05
C ASN A 48 3.63 -19.21 -10.91
N LEU A 49 4.13 -18.06 -10.46
CA LEU A 49 4.15 -16.84 -11.26
C LEU A 49 4.93 -17.10 -12.55
N ASP A 50 4.33 -16.82 -13.71
CA ASP A 50 5.02 -16.99 -15.00
C ASP A 50 5.97 -15.80 -15.29
N GLU A 51 6.80 -15.93 -16.34
CA GLU A 51 7.82 -14.93 -16.68
C GLU A 51 7.20 -13.59 -17.07
N ASP A 52 6.12 -13.60 -17.85
CA ASP A 52 5.42 -12.38 -18.29
C ASP A 52 4.80 -11.64 -17.09
N GLN A 53 4.19 -12.38 -16.16
CA GLN A 53 3.65 -11.85 -14.92
C GLN A 53 4.74 -11.28 -14.02
N GLN A 54 5.89 -11.96 -13.95
CA GLN A 54 7.04 -11.48 -13.19
C GLN A 54 7.59 -10.18 -13.77
N GLU A 55 7.77 -10.10 -15.10
CA GLU A 55 8.23 -8.88 -15.78
C GLU A 55 7.25 -7.72 -15.56
N TYR A 56 5.95 -7.98 -15.71
CA TYR A 56 4.91 -7.00 -15.46
C TYR A 56 4.94 -6.48 -14.01
N LEU A 57 5.15 -7.37 -13.05
CA LEU A 57 5.21 -7.00 -11.64
C LEU A 57 6.47 -6.19 -11.31
N LEU A 58 7.62 -6.54 -11.88
CA LEU A 58 8.85 -5.74 -11.77
C LEU A 58 8.64 -4.32 -12.31
N ALA A 59 8.06 -4.19 -13.51
CA ALA A 59 7.74 -2.90 -14.10
C ALA A 59 6.76 -2.08 -13.22
N SER A 60 5.77 -2.74 -12.63
CA SER A 60 4.81 -2.10 -11.72
C SER A 60 5.47 -1.61 -10.42
N ILE A 61 6.44 -2.36 -9.89
CA ILE A 61 7.25 -1.93 -8.73
C ILE A 61 8.09 -0.71 -9.11
N ASP A 62 8.74 -0.72 -10.27
CA ASP A 62 9.55 0.41 -10.75
C ASP A 62 8.73 1.68 -10.92
N GLU A 63 7.49 1.58 -11.43
CA GLU A 63 6.60 2.73 -11.57
C GLU A 63 6.26 3.36 -10.20
N ILE A 64 5.90 2.55 -9.20
CA ILE A 64 5.67 3.06 -7.84
C ILE A 64 6.94 3.61 -7.23
N ARG A 65 8.09 2.95 -7.44
CA ARG A 65 9.39 3.40 -6.96
C ARG A 65 9.72 4.80 -7.46
N ILE A 66 9.57 5.07 -8.76
CA ILE A 66 9.75 6.43 -9.34
C ILE A 66 8.84 7.44 -8.63
N ASN A 67 7.58 7.07 -8.41
CA ASN A 67 6.62 7.93 -7.74
C ASN A 67 7.03 8.20 -6.27
N VAL A 68 7.48 7.20 -5.52
CA VAL A 68 7.94 7.34 -4.14
C VAL A 68 9.23 8.16 -4.04
N GLN A 69 10.24 7.87 -4.87
CA GLN A 69 11.55 8.54 -4.87
C GLN A 69 11.46 10.03 -5.23
N SER A 70 10.43 10.45 -5.96
CA SER A 70 10.16 11.87 -6.25
C SER A 70 9.64 12.67 -5.05
N LYS A 71 9.52 12.07 -3.85
CA LYS A 71 8.91 12.68 -2.65
C LYS A 71 9.85 12.61 -1.45
N ASP A 72 9.65 13.53 -0.50
CA ASP A 72 10.28 13.41 0.81
C ASP A 72 9.54 12.35 1.63
N ILE A 73 10.11 11.14 1.72
CA ILE A 73 9.47 10.02 2.42
C ILE A 73 9.20 10.28 3.91
N ARG A 74 9.89 11.26 4.53
CA ARG A 74 9.65 11.66 5.92
C ARG A 74 8.31 12.36 6.11
N GLN A 75 7.71 12.86 5.03
CA GLN A 75 6.41 13.52 5.03
C GLN A 75 5.29 12.58 4.54
N LEU A 76 5.58 11.29 4.34
CA LEU A 76 4.56 10.32 3.96
C LEU A 76 3.69 9.95 5.16
N GLU A 77 2.40 9.91 4.92
CA GLU A 77 1.39 9.45 5.87
C GLU A 77 0.91 8.06 5.45
N TYR A 78 0.67 7.21 6.44
CA TYR A 78 0.21 5.84 6.26
C TYR A 78 -1.15 5.70 6.94
N ILE A 79 -2.18 5.37 6.18
CA ILE A 79 -3.55 5.34 6.69
C ILE A 79 -4.28 4.11 6.17
N ASN A 80 -5.06 3.44 7.02
CA ASN A 80 -5.91 2.34 6.57
C ASN A 80 -7.17 2.88 5.88
N PHE A 81 -7.84 2.01 5.13
CA PHE A 81 -9.02 2.39 4.36
C PHE A 81 -10.15 2.96 5.21
N ILE A 82 -10.37 2.37 6.38
CA ILE A 82 -11.42 2.79 7.31
C ILE A 82 -11.19 4.24 7.79
N ALA A 83 -9.94 4.62 8.07
CA ALA A 83 -9.58 5.96 8.54
C ALA A 83 -9.48 7.00 7.42
N ALA A 84 -9.23 6.59 6.17
CA ALA A 84 -9.18 7.50 5.01
C ALA A 84 -10.52 8.20 4.73
N GLY A 85 -11.63 7.57 5.10
CA GLY A 85 -12.97 8.15 5.02
C GLY A 85 -13.59 8.04 3.62
N ARG A 86 -14.92 7.88 3.59
CA ARG A 86 -15.69 7.50 2.39
C ARG A 86 -15.52 8.43 1.19
N LYS A 87 -15.28 9.72 1.42
CA LYS A 87 -15.13 10.72 0.35
C LYS A 87 -13.83 10.53 -0.42
N GLU A 88 -12.75 10.16 0.27
CA GLU A 88 -11.43 10.02 -0.35
C GLU A 88 -11.25 8.65 -1.01
N THR A 89 -12.01 7.64 -0.57
CA THR A 89 -11.94 6.28 -1.10
C THR A 89 -13.04 5.93 -2.10
N TYR A 90 -13.85 6.90 -2.53
CA TYR A 90 -15.01 6.68 -3.40
C TYR A 90 -14.62 6.09 -4.76
N ASP A 91 -13.49 6.53 -5.32
CA ASP A 91 -12.98 6.10 -6.62
C ASP A 91 -12.17 4.79 -6.54
N ILE A 92 -12.27 4.04 -5.45
CA ILE A 92 -11.51 2.81 -5.24
C ILE A 92 -12.49 1.64 -5.27
N ASP A 93 -12.31 0.76 -6.25
CA ASP A 93 -13.05 -0.49 -6.28
C ASP A 93 -12.31 -1.52 -5.41
N LEU A 94 -12.97 -1.97 -4.34
CA LEU A 94 -12.39 -2.98 -3.46
C LEU A 94 -12.52 -4.38 -4.04
N GLU A 95 -13.36 -4.62 -5.04
CA GLU A 95 -13.48 -5.94 -5.71
C GLU A 95 -13.61 -7.14 -4.74
N GLY A 96 -14.27 -6.95 -3.59
CA GLY A 96 -14.43 -7.99 -2.56
C GLY A 96 -13.25 -8.13 -1.58
N ILE A 97 -12.24 -7.27 -1.65
CA ILE A 97 -11.15 -7.18 -0.67
C ILE A 97 -11.68 -6.60 0.64
N ASP A 98 -11.31 -7.22 1.76
CA ASP A 98 -11.61 -6.71 3.09
C ASP A 98 -10.98 -5.31 3.28
N PRO A 99 -11.78 -4.26 3.54
CA PRO A 99 -11.27 -2.91 3.79
C PRO A 99 -10.18 -2.83 4.88
N GLN A 100 -10.16 -3.75 5.85
CA GLN A 100 -9.14 -3.77 6.91
C GLN A 100 -7.74 -4.14 6.41
N GLN A 101 -7.67 -4.77 5.23
CA GLN A 101 -6.42 -5.15 4.56
C GLN A 101 -5.89 -4.05 3.66
N VAL A 102 -6.67 -2.99 3.40
CA VAL A 102 -6.32 -1.93 2.46
C VAL A 102 -5.73 -0.73 3.18
N TYR A 103 -4.57 -0.29 2.71
CA TYR A 103 -3.80 0.82 3.25
C TYR A 103 -3.40 1.76 2.14
N PHE A 104 -3.19 3.01 2.51
CA PHE A 104 -2.82 4.09 1.62
C PHE A 104 -1.54 4.75 2.08
N VAL A 105 -0.71 5.13 1.11
CA VAL A 105 0.38 6.07 1.31
C VAL A 105 -0.03 7.41 0.75
N ARG A 106 0.08 8.47 1.57
CA ARG A 106 -0.23 9.85 1.17
C ARG A 106 1.00 10.72 1.27
N TYR A 107 1.06 11.72 0.38
CA TYR A 107 2.01 12.82 0.44
C TYR A 107 1.24 14.12 0.31
N LEU A 108 1.38 15.03 1.28
CA LEU A 108 0.68 16.33 1.30
C LEU A 108 -0.83 16.18 1.02
N LYS A 109 -1.49 15.28 1.75
CA LYS A 109 -2.92 14.93 1.62
C LYS A 109 -3.35 14.34 0.27
N ARG A 110 -2.42 13.99 -0.63
CA ARG A 110 -2.73 13.30 -1.89
C ARG A 110 -2.30 11.85 -1.79
N PHE A 111 -3.10 10.92 -2.29
CA PHE A 111 -2.69 9.53 -2.40
C PHE A 111 -1.53 9.38 -3.39
N VAL A 112 -0.55 8.58 -3.00
CA VAL A 112 0.57 8.16 -3.84
C VAL A 112 0.23 6.81 -4.45
N PHE A 113 -0.08 5.84 -3.59
CA PHE A 113 -0.53 4.51 -3.98
C PHE A 113 -1.37 3.88 -2.87
N ALA A 114 -2.08 2.82 -3.24
CA ALA A 114 -2.81 1.95 -2.33
C ALA A 114 -2.17 0.57 -2.33
N ALA A 115 -2.26 -0.14 -1.19
CA ALA A 115 -1.73 -1.48 -1.03
C ALA A 115 -2.68 -2.35 -0.22
N VAL A 116 -2.74 -3.62 -0.59
CA VAL A 116 -3.38 -4.69 0.18
C VAL A 116 -2.29 -5.42 0.93
N ILE A 117 -2.47 -5.62 2.24
CA ILE A 117 -1.50 -6.29 3.10
C ILE A 117 -2.10 -7.59 3.62
N ARG A 118 -1.42 -8.70 3.35
CA ARG A 118 -1.76 -10.05 3.82
C ARG A 118 -0.49 -10.77 4.24
N ASP A 119 -0.56 -11.58 5.29
CA ASP A 119 0.56 -12.39 5.77
C ASP A 119 1.88 -11.61 5.93
N LYS A 120 1.76 -10.36 6.43
CA LYS A 120 2.88 -9.42 6.65
C LYS A 120 3.66 -9.05 5.37
N LYS A 121 3.03 -9.17 4.21
CA LYS A 121 3.56 -8.80 2.88
C LYS A 121 2.55 -7.97 2.09
N ILE A 122 3.03 -7.30 1.05
CA ILE A 122 2.19 -6.60 0.07
C ILE A 122 1.59 -7.64 -0.89
N ALA A 123 0.28 -7.83 -0.82
CA ALA A 123 -0.44 -8.78 -1.66
C ALA A 123 -0.91 -8.19 -3.00
N SER A 124 -1.10 -6.87 -3.03
CA SER A 124 -1.43 -6.11 -4.22
C SER A 124 -1.11 -4.65 -3.96
N PHE A 125 -0.83 -3.90 -5.01
CA PHE A 125 -0.68 -2.46 -4.94
C PHE A 125 -1.15 -1.81 -6.24
N THR A 126 -1.51 -0.54 -6.17
CA THR A 126 -1.93 0.22 -7.34
C THR A 126 -1.67 1.71 -7.14
N LEU A 127 -1.29 2.39 -8.22
CA LEU A 127 -1.21 3.85 -8.20
C LEU A 127 -2.61 4.44 -8.10
N VAL A 128 -2.76 5.43 -7.23
CA VAL A 128 -4.03 6.14 -7.10
C VAL A 128 -3.99 7.35 -8.04
N SER A 129 -4.42 7.14 -9.29
CA SER A 129 -4.55 8.23 -10.26
C SER A 129 -5.83 9.04 -9.99
N LYS A 130 -5.78 10.35 -10.26
CA LYS A 130 -7.00 11.18 -10.32
C LYS A 130 -7.52 11.18 -11.74
N GLY A 131 -8.64 10.49 -11.97
CA GLY A 131 -9.36 10.42 -13.24
C GLY A 131 -10.64 9.61 -13.06
N ASN A 132 -11.56 9.65 -14.03
CA ASN A 132 -12.84 8.92 -13.96
C ASN A 132 -12.71 7.38 -13.94
N ASN A 133 -11.49 6.84 -13.90
CA ASN A 133 -11.23 5.41 -13.81
C ASN A 133 -10.92 5.06 -12.36
N LYS A 134 -11.65 4.08 -11.82
CA LYS A 134 -11.41 3.58 -10.48
C LYS A 134 -10.03 2.93 -10.41
N ALA A 135 -9.37 3.04 -9.25
CA ALA A 135 -8.17 2.26 -9.00
C ALA A 135 -8.56 0.79 -8.78
N HIS A 136 -7.89 -0.12 -9.49
CA HIS A 136 -8.10 -1.57 -9.43
C HIS A 136 -6.90 -2.25 -8.78
N PHE A 137 -7.15 -3.28 -7.97
CA PHE A 137 -6.12 -4.10 -7.33
C PHE A 137 -5.93 -5.40 -8.11
N VAL A 138 -4.71 -5.63 -8.58
CA VAL A 138 -4.33 -6.89 -9.25
C VAL A 138 -3.58 -7.78 -8.25
N PHE A 139 -3.99 -9.03 -8.13
CA PHE A 139 -3.30 -10.03 -7.32
C PHE A 139 -2.51 -10.97 -8.23
N TYR A 140 -1.29 -11.31 -7.81
CA TYR A 140 -0.30 -12.02 -8.61
C TYR A 140 0.08 -13.36 -7.96
#